data_AF-A0A392TTJ1-F1
#
_entry.id   AF-A0A392TTJ1-F1
#
_cell.length_a   1.000
_cell.length_b   1.000
_cell.length_c   1.000
_cell.angle_alpha   90.00
_cell.angle_beta   90.00
_cell.angle_gamma   90.00
#
_symmetry.space_group_name_H-M   'P 1'
#
loop_
_entity.id
_entity.type
_entity.pdbx_description
1 polymer ?
#
loop_
_entity_poly.entity_id
_entity_poly.type
_entity_poly.pdbx_seq_one_letter_code
_entity_poly.pdbx_strand_id
1 'polypeptide(L)'
;VTTPELQERRNKGLCFNCDDKYHPGHRCSKRQFLLLLADDDPAPTELLANQELLDPGPVGDVVVDSAPESDAEHFHLSTAALQGP
;
A
#
# COMPACT_ATOMS: atom_id res chain seq x y z
N VAL A 1 -1.78 16.96 4.34
CA VAL A 1 -1.17 18.08 5.10
C VAL A 1 -0.31 17.46 6.19
N THR A 2 1.01 17.65 6.14
CA THR A 2 1.93 17.24 7.20
C THR A 2 1.86 18.29 8.30
N THR A 3 1.58 17.91 9.55
CA THR A 3 1.60 18.87 10.67
C THR A 3 3.05 19.32 10.94
N PRO A 4 3.26 20.55 11.45
CA PRO A 4 4.61 21.01 11.80
C PRO A 4 5.32 20.06 12.77
N GLU A 5 4.57 19.43 13.68
CA GLU A 5 5.08 18.42 14.61
C GLU A 5 5.62 17.17 13.91
N LEU A 6 4.93 16.68 12.87
CA LEU A 6 5.36 15.50 12.11
C LEU A 6 6.64 15.79 11.32
N GLN A 7 6.76 17.01 10.79
CA GLN A 7 7.95 17.46 10.09
C GLN A 7 9.15 17.62 11.04
N GLU A 8 8.94 18.15 12.24
CA GLU A 8 9.98 18.24 13.26
C GLU A 8 10.46 16.86 13.70
N ARG A 9 9.55 15.89 13.89
CA ARG A 9 9.90 14.49 14.18
C ARG A 9 10.76 13.87 13.09
N ARG A 10 10.39 14.08 11.82
CA ARG A 10 11.18 13.62 10.67
C ARG A 10 12.58 14.24 10.68
N ASN A 11 12.69 15.55 10.92
CA ASN A 11 13.97 16.25 10.98
C ASN A 11 14.88 15.75 12.11
N LYS A 12 14.30 15.38 13.24
CA LYS A 12 15.02 14.75 14.37
C LYS A 12 15.35 13.27 14.14
N GLY A 13 14.82 12.66 13.08
CA GLY A 13 14.98 11.25 12.79
C GLY A 13 14.32 10.34 13.83
N LEU A 14 13.20 10.78 14.41
CA LEU A 14 12.47 10.01 15.42
C LEU A 14 11.38 9.17 14.77
N CYS A 15 11.08 8.02 15.38
CA CYS A 15 9.93 7.21 15.00
C CYS A 15 8.64 8.01 15.16
N PHE A 16 7.65 7.77 14.29
CA PHE A 16 6.34 8.39 14.42
C PHE A 16 5.50 7.82 15.57
N ASN A 17 5.80 6.59 16.01
CA ASN A 17 5.02 5.89 17.02
C ASN A 17 5.69 5.88 18.42
N CYS A 18 6.98 6.22 18.52
CA CYS A 18 7.71 6.32 19.80
C CYS A 18 8.82 7.37 19.72
N ASP A 19 9.49 7.67 20.84
CA ASP A 19 10.55 8.70 20.92
C ASP A 19 11.96 8.17 20.59
N ASP A 20 12.08 6.97 20.03
CA ASP A 20 13.35 6.38 19.62
C ASP A 20 13.77 6.83 18.21
N LYS A 21 15.07 6.72 17.89
CA LYS A 21 15.59 6.98 16.54
C LYS A 21 15.02 5.97 15.54
N TYR A 22 14.58 6.48 14.40
CA TYR A 22 14.09 5.68 13.28
C TYR A 22 15.23 5.11 12.43
N HIS A 23 15.08 3.86 12.01
CA HIS A 23 15.91 3.21 11.00
C HIS A 23 15.03 2.26 10.18
N PRO A 24 15.44 1.87 8.96
CA PRO A 24 14.75 0.81 8.22
C PRO A 24 14.60 -0.44 9.08
N GLY A 25 13.38 -0.99 9.14
CA GLY A 25 13.06 -2.14 10.00
C GLY A 25 12.87 -1.83 11.49
N HIS A 26 12.76 -0.55 11.89
CA HIS A 26 12.51 -0.17 13.28
C HIS A 26 11.24 -0.83 13.84
N ARG A 27 11.37 -1.42 15.03
CA ARG A 27 10.27 -1.99 15.81
C ARG A 27 10.23 -1.28 17.15
N CYS A 28 9.15 -0.57 17.43
CA CYS A 28 9.01 0.15 18.70
C CYS A 28 9.05 -0.82 19.88
N SER A 29 9.82 -0.50 20.91
CA SER A 29 9.96 -1.31 22.13
C SER A 29 8.61 -1.54 22.81
N LYS A 30 7.76 -0.51 22.84
CA LYS A 30 6.36 -0.61 23.24
C LYS A 30 5.50 -0.78 21.99
N ARG A 31 4.94 -1.98 21.82
CA ARG A 31 3.99 -2.23 20.74
C ARG A 31 2.68 -1.53 21.07
N GLN A 32 2.27 -0.62 20.20
CA GLN A 32 0.95 -0.03 20.24
C GLN A 32 0.07 -0.86 19.30
N PHE A 33 -1.01 -1.39 19.83
CA PHE A 33 -2.03 -2.08 19.04
C PHE A 33 -3.25 -1.16 18.95
N LEU A 34 -3.78 -0.98 17.75
CA LEU A 34 -5.09 -0.37 17.56
C LEU A 34 -6.10 -1.52 17.49
N LEU A 35 -6.98 -1.60 18.48
CA LEU A 35 -8.08 -2.54 18.44
C LEU A 35 -9.28 -1.86 17.78
N LEU A 36 -9.68 -2.37 16.62
CA LEU A 36 -10.93 -1.95 15.98
C LEU A 36 -12.07 -2.74 16.62
N LEU A 37 -12.93 -2.05 17.35
CA LEU A 37 -14.16 -2.60 17.87
C LEU A 37 -15.23 -2.45 16.78
N ALA A 38 -15.76 -3.56 16.31
CA ALA A 38 -16.98 -3.58 15.52
C ALA A 38 -18.12 -3.90 16.48
N ASP A 39 -19.13 -3.03 16.52
CA ASP A 39 -20.39 -3.40 17.13
C ASP A 39 -21.08 -4.41 16.20
N ASP A 40 -21.66 -5.49 16.75
CA ASP A 40 -22.45 -6.49 16.01
C ASP A 40 -23.78 -5.92 15.46
N ASP A 41 -23.88 -4.61 15.24
CA ASP A 41 -24.95 -4.05 14.45
C ASP A 41 -24.75 -4.53 13.01
N PRO A 42 -25.73 -5.21 12.40
CA PRO A 42 -25.63 -5.64 11.01
C PRO A 42 -25.65 -4.39 10.13
N ALA A 43 -24.48 -3.80 9.90
CA ALA A 43 -24.28 -2.84 8.83
C ALA A 43 -24.69 -3.52 7.52
N PRO A 44 -25.36 -2.82 6.59
CA PRO A 44 -25.75 -3.41 5.32
C PRO A 44 -24.50 -3.92 4.60
N THR A 45 -24.36 -5.24 4.55
CA THR A 45 -23.36 -5.96 3.75
C THR A 45 -23.73 -5.82 2.28
N GLU A 46 -23.62 -4.62 1.73
CA GLU A 46 -23.89 -4.31 0.33
C GLU A 46 -22.65 -3.68 -0.30
N LEU A 47 -21.48 -4.31 -0.14
CA LEU A 47 -20.36 -4.06 -1.05
C LEU A 47 -19.56 -5.34 -1.27
N LEU A 48 -19.68 -5.82 -2.51
CA LEU A 48 -18.80 -6.73 -3.25
C LEU A 48 -19.11 -8.24 -3.23
N ALA A 49 -20.35 -8.59 -3.55
CA ALA A 49 -20.58 -9.73 -4.43
C ALA A 49 -20.25 -9.27 -5.86
N ASN A 50 -19.05 -9.59 -6.38
CA ASN A 50 -18.70 -9.75 -7.80
C ASN A 50 -17.19 -9.88 -7.98
N GLN A 51 -16.60 -10.91 -7.38
CA GLN A 51 -15.34 -11.45 -7.89
C GLN A 51 -15.55 -12.95 -8.12
N GLU A 52 -16.25 -13.26 -9.22
CA GLU A 52 -16.17 -14.59 -9.81
C GLU A 52 -14.70 -14.87 -10.13
N LEU A 53 -14.11 -15.78 -9.36
CA LEU A 53 -12.84 -16.39 -9.68
C LEU A 53 -13.03 -17.16 -10.98
N LEU A 54 -12.64 -16.57 -12.12
CA LEU A 54 -12.51 -17.32 -13.35
C LEU A 54 -11.43 -18.37 -13.14
N ASP A 55 -11.85 -19.63 -13.13
CA ASP A 55 -11.00 -20.82 -13.08
C ASP A 55 -10.01 -20.77 -14.25
N PRO A 56 -8.68 -20.74 -14.02
CA PRO A 56 -7.71 -20.91 -15.09
C PRO A 56 -7.74 -22.39 -15.49
N GLY A 57 -8.64 -22.72 -16.42
CA GLY A 57 -8.70 -24.03 -17.05
C GLY A 57 -7.35 -24.45 -17.65
N PRO A 58 -7.13 -25.76 -17.83
CA PRO A 58 -5.82 -26.31 -18.11
C PRO A 58 -5.27 -25.82 -19.45
N VAL A 59 -4.02 -25.37 -19.40
CA VAL A 59 -3.19 -24.89 -20.50
C VAL A 59 -3.25 -25.83 -21.71
N GLY A 60 -3.70 -25.30 -22.85
CA GLY A 60 -3.56 -25.91 -24.16
C GLY A 60 -2.74 -24.99 -25.05
N ASP A 61 -1.65 -25.52 -25.61
CA ASP A 61 -0.70 -24.82 -26.47
C ASP A 61 -1.37 -24.02 -27.60
N VAL A 62 -1.21 -22.69 -27.57
CA VAL A 62 -1.45 -21.82 -28.72
C VAL A 62 -0.14 -21.14 -29.07
N VAL A 63 0.48 -21.63 -30.14
CA VAL A 63 1.61 -20.99 -30.82
C VAL A 63 1.06 -19.76 -31.54
N VAL A 64 1.43 -18.55 -31.10
CA VAL A 64 1.30 -17.34 -31.90
C VAL A 64 2.63 -16.59 -31.85
N ASP A 65 3.37 -16.73 -32.95
CA ASP A 65 4.54 -15.96 -33.33
C ASP A 65 4.12 -14.53 -33.71
N SER A 66 4.64 -13.53 -32.99
CA SER A 66 5.02 -12.16 -33.44
C SER A 66 5.05 -11.18 -32.26
N ALA A 67 6.21 -10.60 -31.98
CA ALA A 67 6.41 -9.45 -31.08
C ALA A 67 6.30 -8.12 -31.85
N PRO A 68 6.30 -6.91 -31.23
CA PRO A 68 6.06 -6.54 -29.83
C PRO A 68 4.95 -5.45 -29.72
N GLU A 69 3.86 -5.72 -28.99
CA GLU A 69 2.86 -4.70 -28.68
C GLU A 69 3.05 -4.15 -27.27
N SER A 70 3.50 -2.90 -27.25
CA SER A 70 3.64 -2.03 -26.11
C SER A 70 2.29 -1.76 -25.45
N ASP A 71 2.04 -2.38 -24.31
CA ASP A 71 1.08 -1.89 -23.30
C ASP A 71 1.40 -2.44 -21.90
N ALA A 72 2.69 -2.68 -21.62
CA ALA A 72 3.12 -2.66 -20.23
C ALA A 72 3.01 -1.21 -19.78
N GLU A 73 1.97 -0.88 -19.00
CA GLU A 73 1.80 0.42 -18.37
C GLU A 73 3.12 0.80 -17.68
N HIS A 74 3.91 1.62 -18.37
CA HIS A 74 5.18 2.09 -17.89
C HIS A 74 4.82 3.13 -16.84
N PHE A 75 4.82 2.73 -15.57
CA PHE A 75 4.51 3.59 -14.42
C PHE A 75 5.45 4.81 -14.43
N HIS A 76 5.00 5.89 -15.07
CA HIS A 76 5.72 7.15 -15.12
C HIS A 76 5.58 7.85 -13.77
N LEU A 77 6.58 7.66 -12.90
CA LEU A 77 6.77 8.58 -11.80
C LEU A 77 7.16 9.94 -12.37
N SER A 78 6.29 10.94 -12.19
CA SER A 78 6.60 12.31 -12.57
C SER A 78 7.88 12.79 -11.88
N THR A 79 8.72 13.56 -12.55
CA THR A 79 9.90 14.20 -11.97
C THR A 79 9.53 15.10 -10.79
N ALA A 80 8.31 15.65 -10.79
CA ALA A 80 7.77 16.40 -9.66
C ALA A 80 7.61 15.55 -8.38
N ALA A 81 7.56 14.22 -8.48
CA ALA A 81 7.54 13.33 -7.33
C ALA A 81 8.94 13.16 -6.69
N LEU A 82 10.02 13.43 -7.44
CA LEU A 82 11.40 13.34 -6.97
C LEU A 82 11.87 14.62 -6.29
N GLN A 83 11.29 15.77 -6.65
CA GLN A 83 11.46 17.01 -5.91
C GLN A 83 10.41 17.08 -4.80
N GLY A 84 10.83 16.76 -3.57
CA GLY A 84 10.05 17.10 -2.38
C GLY A 84 9.88 18.62 -2.20
N PRO A 85 9.04 19.06 -1.25
CA PRO A 85 8.87 20.48 -0.92
C PRO A 85 10.14 21.12 -0.33
#